data_AF-A0AAD9JWP6-F1
#
_entry.id   AF-A0AAD9JWP6-F1
#
_cell.length_a   1.000
_cell.length_b   1.000
_cell.length_c   1.000
_cell.angle_alpha   90.00
_cell.angle_beta   90.00
_cell.angle_gamma   90.00
#
_symmetry.space_group_name_H-M   'P 1'
#
loop_
_entity.id
_entity.type
_entity.pdbx_description
1 polymer ?
#
loop_
_entity_poly.entity_id
_entity_poly.type
_entity_poly.pdbx_seq_one_letter_code
_entity_poly.pdbx_strand_id
1 'polypeptide(L)'
;MKGLATMRSAHGMIGMSGIPVTGSHTKKPLPKIQTPSTWLLYSLSTERKIEPPKPPVPVFLLFAIEKRPHILNTQPGASTAQIGKQLGQMWRELPETEKDRYREIFRLNKETYKQDYDTFMANLSDVEKEQLKHNTALKRKKKLAIKTKRKLKSLNKPKKPRGAFVIYYASQMKNRGTTPITVFVKQVAQEWQVMTEHEKEPYAERAKADRDKYEAEMKAWEERMQVEGHPELVRGYKPPKLRKKKVSNLKKKAAPKKKKAAKKKKKTAKKVTAKKLTSKKTEKSKSSSKRTSSKKTKKTSSSQGDESWMREE
;
A
#
# COMPACT_ATOMS: atom_id res chain seq x y z
N MET A 1 -84.38 4.61 -58.62
CA MET A 1 -85.85 4.53 -58.41
C MET A 1 -86.09 3.73 -57.15
N LYS A 2 -86.85 4.32 -56.20
CA LYS A 2 -87.74 3.69 -55.20
C LYS A 2 -87.12 2.58 -54.32
N GLY A 3 -87.17 2.63 -53.00
CA GLY A 3 -88.02 3.43 -52.13
C GLY A 3 -87.82 3.04 -50.66
N LEU A 4 -88.36 3.91 -49.82
CA LEU A 4 -88.52 3.80 -48.38
C LEU A 4 -89.46 2.63 -47.99
N ALA A 5 -89.20 2.01 -46.83
CA ALA A 5 -90.22 1.52 -45.89
C ALA A 5 -89.54 1.26 -44.53
N THR A 6 -89.75 2.05 -43.47
CA THR A 6 -90.94 2.19 -42.59
C THR A 6 -90.90 1.25 -41.37
N MET A 7 -90.55 1.87 -40.23
CA MET A 7 -91.17 1.84 -38.88
C MET A 7 -91.46 0.55 -38.06
N ARG A 8 -91.26 0.75 -36.74
CA ARG A 8 -92.05 0.28 -35.56
C ARG A 8 -91.95 -1.21 -35.23
N SER A 9 -92.10 -1.70 -33.99
CA SER A 9 -92.23 -1.17 -32.63
C SER A 9 -92.19 -2.39 -31.69
N ALA A 10 -91.69 -2.18 -30.47
CA ALA A 10 -91.82 -2.94 -29.21
C ALA A 10 -92.66 -4.24 -29.15
N HIS A 11 -92.11 -5.28 -28.52
CA HIS A 11 -92.53 -5.83 -27.21
C HIS A 11 -91.63 -7.03 -26.82
N GLY A 12 -91.34 -7.15 -25.53
CA GLY A 12 -90.48 -8.21 -24.98
C GLY A 12 -91.24 -9.47 -24.57
N MET A 13 -90.50 -10.57 -24.39
CA MET A 13 -90.45 -11.37 -23.15
C MET A 13 -89.53 -12.60 -23.32
N ILE A 14 -88.55 -12.69 -22.40
CA ILE A 14 -88.11 -13.85 -21.61
C ILE A 14 -87.89 -15.19 -22.34
N GLY A 15 -86.62 -15.61 -22.40
CA GLY A 15 -86.20 -16.99 -22.70
C GLY A 15 -84.79 -17.26 -22.15
N MET A 16 -84.71 -18.20 -21.22
CA MET A 16 -83.51 -18.62 -20.48
C MET A 16 -82.49 -19.35 -21.38
N SER A 17 -81.19 -19.09 -21.20
CA SER A 17 -80.11 -20.11 -21.11
C SER A 17 -78.71 -19.50 -21.29
N GLY A 18 -77.77 -19.86 -20.39
CA GLY A 18 -76.37 -20.06 -20.77
C GLY A 18 -75.29 -19.07 -20.30
N ILE A 19 -74.56 -19.47 -19.25
CA ILE A 19 -73.09 -19.40 -19.07
C ILE A 19 -72.43 -18.03 -18.77
N PRO A 20 -71.69 -17.89 -17.64
CA PRO A 20 -70.83 -16.74 -17.38
C PRO A 20 -69.41 -16.94 -17.97
N VAL A 21 -68.94 -16.00 -18.79
CA VAL A 21 -67.52 -15.83 -19.12
C VAL A 21 -67.12 -14.42 -18.68
N THR A 22 -66.50 -14.32 -17.50
CA THR A 22 -65.83 -13.09 -17.07
C THR A 22 -64.54 -12.91 -17.87
N GLY A 23 -64.49 -11.85 -18.67
CA GLY A 23 -63.34 -11.48 -19.50
C GLY A 23 -62.17 -10.96 -18.67
N SER A 24 -61.00 -11.56 -18.89
CA SER A 24 -59.70 -11.15 -18.37
C SER A 24 -59.24 -9.81 -18.98
N HIS A 25 -59.05 -8.80 -18.13
CA HIS A 25 -58.40 -7.53 -18.47
C HIS A 25 -56.88 -7.74 -18.57
N THR A 26 -56.33 -7.85 -19.78
CA THR A 26 -54.88 -7.90 -19.99
C THR A 26 -54.31 -6.48 -20.09
N LYS A 27 -53.68 -5.99 -19.02
CA LYS A 27 -52.85 -4.77 -19.08
C LYS A 27 -51.53 -5.11 -19.78
N LYS A 28 -51.32 -4.57 -20.98
CA LYS A 28 -50.05 -4.65 -21.71
C LYS A 28 -48.92 -4.01 -20.88
N PRO A 29 -47.80 -4.71 -20.61
CA PRO A 29 -46.68 -4.13 -19.88
C PRO A 29 -45.84 -3.23 -20.80
N LEU A 30 -45.47 -2.07 -20.27
CA LEU A 30 -44.57 -1.10 -20.88
C LEU A 30 -43.20 -1.73 -21.22
N PRO A 31 -42.53 -1.30 -22.30
CA PRO A 31 -41.23 -1.83 -22.69
C PRO A 31 -40.17 -1.50 -21.64
N LYS A 32 -39.46 -2.53 -21.20
CA LYS A 32 -38.32 -2.43 -20.29
C LYS A 32 -37.24 -1.62 -20.98
N ILE A 33 -37.05 -0.37 -20.55
CA ILE A 33 -35.89 0.43 -20.90
C ILE A 33 -34.67 -0.34 -20.40
N GLN A 34 -33.89 -0.87 -21.33
CA GLN A 34 -32.66 -1.59 -21.03
C GLN A 34 -31.64 -0.57 -20.55
N THR A 35 -31.59 -0.32 -19.24
CA THR A 35 -30.50 0.43 -18.63
C THR A 35 -29.21 -0.30 -18.98
N PRO A 36 -28.23 0.34 -19.65
CA PRO A 36 -26.99 -0.34 -19.97
C PRO A 36 -26.36 -0.84 -18.67
N SER A 37 -25.85 -2.07 -18.74
CA SER A 37 -25.10 -2.72 -17.66
C SER A 37 -24.12 -1.72 -17.02
N THR A 38 -23.97 -1.76 -15.70
CA THR A 38 -22.94 -1.01 -14.96
C THR A 38 -21.53 -1.18 -15.55
N TRP A 39 -21.29 -2.24 -16.32
CA TRP A 39 -20.07 -2.43 -17.12
C TRP A 39 -19.91 -1.44 -18.29
N LEU A 40 -20.99 -1.09 -18.99
CA LEU A 40 -21.00 -0.07 -20.06
C LEU A 40 -20.87 1.35 -19.50
N LEU A 41 -21.44 1.64 -18.33
CA LEU A 41 -21.18 2.90 -17.60
C LEU A 41 -19.73 2.97 -17.08
N TYR A 42 -19.11 1.82 -16.76
CA TYR A 42 -17.70 1.76 -16.35
C TYR A 42 -16.72 1.81 -17.53
N SER A 43 -17.12 1.36 -18.74
CA SER A 43 -16.28 1.46 -19.95
C SER A 43 -16.43 2.80 -20.68
N LEU A 44 -17.50 3.55 -20.42
CA LEU A 44 -17.72 4.91 -20.91
C LEU A 44 -17.30 6.01 -19.92
N SER A 45 -16.89 5.66 -18.70
CA SER A 45 -16.08 6.58 -17.88
C SER A 45 -14.63 6.51 -18.35
N THR A 46 -14.35 7.17 -19.47
CA THR A 46 -13.01 7.64 -19.88
C THR A 46 -12.56 8.78 -18.96
N GLU A 47 -12.75 8.64 -17.64
CA GLU A 47 -12.10 9.52 -16.67
C GLU A 47 -10.60 9.38 -16.86
N ARG A 48 -9.94 10.49 -17.25
CA ARG A 48 -8.49 10.56 -17.33
C ARG A 48 -7.92 10.11 -15.99
N LYS A 49 -7.31 8.92 -15.97
CA LYS A 49 -6.68 8.39 -14.77
C LYS A 49 -5.45 9.23 -14.45
N ILE A 50 -5.57 10.13 -13.49
CA ILE A 50 -4.50 11.03 -13.04
C ILE A 50 -3.43 10.21 -12.32
N GLU A 51 -2.42 9.75 -13.06
CA GLU A 51 -1.25 9.06 -12.51
C GLU A 51 0.02 9.83 -12.84
N PRO A 52 0.90 10.06 -11.85
CA PRO A 52 2.17 10.70 -12.12
C PRO A 52 3.03 9.82 -13.02
N PRO A 53 3.92 10.41 -13.83
CA PRO A 53 4.93 9.66 -14.56
C PRO A 53 5.66 8.67 -13.64
N LYS A 54 6.01 7.50 -14.18
CA LYS A 54 6.73 6.47 -13.42
C LYS A 54 8.19 6.89 -13.26
N PRO A 55 8.81 6.68 -12.08
CA PRO A 55 10.21 7.01 -11.89
C PRO A 55 11.12 6.19 -12.84
N PRO A 56 12.30 6.72 -13.20
CA PRO A 56 13.22 6.05 -14.10
C PRO A 56 13.70 4.72 -13.50
N VAL A 57 13.87 3.73 -14.36
CA VAL A 57 14.33 2.39 -13.95
C VAL A 57 15.81 2.46 -13.55
N PRO A 58 16.20 2.00 -12.34
CA PRO A 58 17.59 1.97 -11.90
C PRO A 58 18.54 1.23 -12.86
N VAL A 59 19.82 1.63 -12.89
CA VAL A 59 20.87 1.14 -13.81
C VAL A 59 20.90 -0.38 -13.98
N PHE A 60 21.02 -1.14 -12.88
CA PHE A 60 21.03 -2.62 -12.95
C PHE A 60 19.73 -3.19 -13.52
N LEU A 61 18.58 -2.57 -13.23
CA LEU A 61 17.30 -3.05 -13.74
C LEU A 61 17.14 -2.77 -15.24
N LEU A 62 17.80 -1.74 -15.81
CA LEU A 62 17.87 -1.55 -17.26
C LEU A 62 18.57 -2.74 -17.93
N PHE A 63 19.73 -3.12 -17.41
CA PHE A 63 20.45 -4.33 -17.84
C PHE A 63 19.59 -5.59 -17.66
N ALA A 64 18.95 -5.74 -16.50
CA ALA A 64 18.10 -6.89 -16.20
C ALA A 64 16.91 -7.00 -17.16
N ILE A 65 16.28 -5.88 -17.53
CA ILE A 65 15.19 -5.85 -18.51
C ILE A 65 15.70 -6.29 -19.89
N GLU A 66 16.90 -5.86 -20.29
CA GLU A 66 17.50 -6.21 -21.59
C GLU A 66 17.86 -7.71 -21.66
N LYS A 67 18.50 -8.26 -20.61
CA LYS A 67 19.03 -9.63 -20.64
C LYS A 67 18.08 -10.71 -20.14
N ARG A 68 17.05 -10.37 -19.36
CA ARG A 68 16.09 -11.35 -18.82
C ARG A 68 15.37 -12.16 -19.92
N PRO A 69 14.89 -11.57 -21.04
CA PRO A 69 14.26 -12.35 -22.11
C PRO A 69 15.19 -13.40 -22.71
N HIS A 70 16.48 -13.09 -22.87
CA HIS A 70 17.47 -14.04 -23.36
C HIS A 70 17.60 -15.25 -22.42
N ILE A 71 17.70 -15.02 -21.11
CA ILE A 71 17.77 -16.09 -20.11
C ILE A 71 16.49 -16.93 -20.10
N LEU A 72 15.31 -16.30 -20.23
CA LEU A 72 14.03 -17.00 -20.30
C LEU A 72 13.93 -17.88 -21.54
N ASN A 73 14.48 -17.44 -22.69
CA ASN A 73 14.49 -18.24 -23.91
C ASN A 73 15.46 -19.42 -23.82
N THR A 74 16.61 -19.26 -23.16
CA THR A 74 17.57 -20.37 -22.96
C THR A 74 17.09 -21.36 -21.89
N GLN A 75 16.36 -20.88 -20.88
CA GLN A 75 15.86 -21.69 -19.77
C GLN A 75 14.36 -21.45 -19.56
N PRO A 76 13.49 -21.96 -20.45
CA PRO A 76 12.06 -21.86 -20.28
C PRO A 76 11.64 -22.67 -19.04
N GLY A 77 11.11 -21.99 -18.03
CA GLY A 77 10.68 -22.60 -16.76
C GLY A 77 11.60 -22.34 -15.56
N ALA A 78 12.73 -21.65 -15.73
CA ALA A 78 13.57 -21.24 -14.61
C ALA A 78 12.82 -20.31 -13.65
N SER A 79 13.02 -20.51 -12.34
CA SER A 79 12.43 -19.65 -11.32
C SER A 79 12.98 -18.23 -11.43
N THR A 80 12.13 -17.23 -11.16
CA THR A 80 12.54 -15.82 -11.16
C THR A 80 13.72 -15.56 -10.20
N ALA A 81 13.83 -16.33 -9.11
CA ALA A 81 14.96 -16.26 -8.19
C ALA A 81 16.28 -16.76 -8.82
N GLN A 82 16.23 -17.82 -9.63
CA GLN A 82 17.39 -18.36 -10.34
C GLN A 82 17.86 -17.38 -11.42
N ILE A 83 16.93 -16.85 -12.21
CA ILE A 83 17.21 -15.82 -13.23
C ILE A 83 17.83 -14.57 -12.57
N GLY A 84 17.30 -14.14 -11.42
CA GLY A 84 17.84 -13.01 -10.66
C GLY A 84 19.29 -13.24 -10.20
N LYS A 85 19.63 -14.46 -9.76
CA LYS A 85 21.01 -14.82 -9.40
C LYS A 85 21.95 -14.75 -10.61
N GLN A 86 21.53 -15.29 -11.74
CA GLN A 86 22.31 -15.27 -12.98
C GLN A 86 22.54 -13.84 -13.48
N LEU A 87 21.49 -13.00 -13.53
CA LEU A 87 21.61 -11.58 -13.89
C LEU A 87 22.55 -10.82 -12.95
N GLY A 88 22.50 -11.10 -11.65
CA GLY A 88 23.40 -10.50 -10.67
C GLY A 88 24.86 -10.96 -10.82
N GLN A 89 25.11 -12.16 -11.35
CA GLN A 89 26.44 -12.62 -11.71
C GLN A 89 26.94 -11.93 -12.98
N MET A 90 26.14 -11.96 -14.06
CA MET A 90 26.48 -11.31 -15.33
C MET A 90 26.77 -9.82 -15.15
N TRP A 91 26.02 -9.12 -14.29
CA TRP A 91 26.29 -7.70 -13.99
C TRP A 91 27.61 -7.48 -13.27
N ARG A 92 28.04 -8.39 -12.40
CA ARG A 92 29.34 -8.28 -11.70
C ARG A 92 30.49 -8.46 -12.68
N GLU A 93 30.37 -9.43 -13.58
CA GLU A 93 31.35 -9.78 -14.62
C GLU A 93 31.39 -8.77 -15.78
N LEU A 94 30.32 -7.97 -15.96
CA LEU A 94 30.23 -6.99 -17.04
C LEU A 94 31.34 -5.92 -16.93
N PRO A 95 32.04 -5.60 -18.04
CA PRO A 95 33.07 -4.57 -18.04
C PRO A 95 32.50 -3.19 -17.69
N GLU A 96 33.34 -2.33 -17.12
CA GLU A 96 32.91 -1.02 -16.62
C GLU A 96 32.39 -0.11 -17.74
N THR A 97 32.91 -0.25 -18.95
CA THR A 97 32.47 0.48 -20.15
C THR A 97 31.00 0.24 -20.48
N GLU A 98 30.54 -1.02 -20.42
CA GLU A 98 29.13 -1.36 -20.63
C GLU A 98 28.27 -0.92 -19.46
N LYS A 99 28.79 -0.96 -18.22
CA LYS A 99 28.08 -0.41 -17.07
C LYS A 99 27.89 1.11 -17.20
N ASP A 100 28.87 1.83 -17.74
CA ASP A 100 28.78 3.26 -18.03
C ASP A 100 27.70 3.58 -19.04
N ARG A 101 27.53 2.75 -20.08
CA ARG A 101 26.41 2.87 -21.04
C ARG A 101 25.06 2.90 -20.32
N TYR A 102 24.82 1.99 -19.38
CA TYR A 102 23.55 1.98 -18.61
C TYR A 102 23.45 3.14 -17.61
N ARG A 103 24.57 3.60 -17.04
CA ARG A 103 24.59 4.80 -16.18
C ARG A 103 24.17 6.04 -16.96
N GLU A 104 24.63 6.17 -18.19
CA GLU A 104 24.27 7.28 -19.06
C GLU A 104 22.80 7.22 -19.49
N ILE A 105 22.30 6.04 -19.87
CA ILE A 105 20.87 5.83 -20.16
C ILE A 105 20.02 6.22 -18.93
N PHE A 106 20.42 5.82 -17.73
CA PHE A 106 19.73 6.20 -16.50
C PHE A 106 19.76 7.71 -16.25
N ARG A 107 20.90 8.37 -16.52
CA ARG A 107 21.06 9.83 -16.38
C ARG A 107 20.09 10.57 -17.30
N LEU A 108 20.03 10.17 -18.58
CA LEU A 108 19.11 10.74 -19.57
C LEU A 108 17.65 10.50 -19.18
N ASN A 109 17.29 9.26 -18.86
CA ASN A 109 15.92 8.92 -18.44
C ASN A 109 15.48 9.69 -17.18
N LYS A 110 16.40 10.00 -16.28
CA LYS A 110 16.12 10.80 -15.08
C LYS A 110 15.85 12.27 -15.42
N GLU A 111 16.56 12.83 -16.39
CA GLU A 111 16.32 14.21 -16.86
C GLU A 111 14.98 14.30 -17.59
N THR A 112 14.70 13.37 -18.51
CA THR A 112 13.39 13.29 -19.19
C THR A 112 12.26 13.13 -18.19
N TYR A 113 12.40 12.22 -17.22
CA TYR A 113 11.41 12.04 -16.15
C TYR A 113 11.11 13.34 -15.37
N LYS A 114 12.15 14.13 -15.10
CA LYS A 114 11.98 15.40 -14.38
C LYS A 114 11.16 16.39 -15.21
N GLN A 115 11.47 16.54 -16.50
CA GLN A 115 10.72 17.40 -17.42
C GLN A 115 9.26 16.94 -17.57
N ASP A 116 9.04 15.64 -17.74
CA ASP A 116 7.70 15.04 -17.83
C ASP A 116 6.91 15.24 -16.53
N TYR A 117 7.58 15.12 -15.38
CA TYR A 117 6.95 15.31 -14.08
C TYR A 117 6.58 16.78 -13.83
N ASP A 118 7.47 17.72 -14.16
CA ASP A 118 7.21 19.15 -14.03
C ASP A 118 6.06 19.59 -14.94
N THR A 119 6.06 19.10 -16.20
CA THR A 119 4.97 19.33 -17.16
C THR A 119 3.65 18.72 -16.68
N PHE A 120 3.69 17.48 -16.16
CA PHE A 120 2.53 16.83 -15.56
C PHE A 120 1.95 17.65 -14.41
N MET A 121 2.78 18.08 -13.46
CA MET A 121 2.33 18.86 -12.30
C MET A 121 1.81 20.26 -12.68
N ALA A 122 2.37 20.88 -13.72
CA ALA A 122 1.89 22.16 -14.25
C ALA A 122 0.53 22.04 -14.95
N ASN A 123 0.29 20.93 -15.66
CA ASN A 123 -0.96 20.67 -16.39
C ASN A 123 -2.13 20.23 -15.50
N LEU A 124 -1.90 19.94 -14.21
CA LEU A 124 -2.96 19.53 -13.29
C LEU A 124 -3.71 20.73 -12.71
N SER A 125 -5.04 20.62 -12.69
CA SER A 125 -5.92 21.49 -11.90
C SER A 125 -5.72 21.25 -10.40
N ASP A 126 -6.06 22.23 -9.56
CA ASP A 126 -5.96 22.11 -8.10
C ASP A 126 -6.85 20.98 -7.55
N VAL A 127 -8.00 20.74 -8.17
CA VAL A 127 -8.87 19.59 -7.84
C VAL A 127 -8.16 18.27 -8.13
N GLU A 128 -7.50 18.16 -9.28
CA GLU A 128 -6.77 16.96 -9.70
C GLU A 128 -5.53 16.72 -8.81
N LYS A 129 -4.84 17.79 -8.39
CA LYS A 129 -3.74 17.72 -7.41
C LYS A 129 -4.22 17.21 -6.06
N GLU A 130 -5.38 17.66 -5.58
CA GLU A 130 -5.94 17.19 -4.32
C GLU A 130 -6.42 15.73 -4.41
N GLN A 131 -7.03 15.34 -5.53
CA GLN A 131 -7.35 13.94 -5.82
C GLN A 131 -6.09 13.05 -5.83
N LEU A 132 -4.98 13.51 -6.42
CA LEU A 132 -3.71 12.79 -6.42
C LEU A 132 -3.15 12.59 -5.00
N LYS A 133 -3.21 13.63 -4.15
CA LYS A 133 -2.82 13.53 -2.73
C LYS A 133 -3.70 12.53 -1.99
N HIS A 134 -5.02 12.61 -2.16
CA HIS A 134 -5.98 11.69 -1.54
C HIS A 134 -5.71 10.25 -1.98
N ASN A 135 -5.56 10.00 -3.27
CA ASN A 135 -5.25 8.67 -3.82
C ASN A 135 -3.92 8.13 -3.29
N THR A 136 -2.90 9.00 -3.17
CA THR A 136 -1.60 8.63 -2.58
C THR A 136 -1.72 8.29 -1.09
N ALA A 137 -2.50 9.06 -0.33
CA ALA A 137 -2.79 8.79 1.07
C ALA A 137 -3.55 7.47 1.25
N LEU A 138 -4.55 7.18 0.41
CA LEU A 138 -5.26 5.90 0.39
C LEU A 138 -4.32 4.73 0.08
N LYS A 139 -3.45 4.86 -0.94
CA LYS A 139 -2.42 3.85 -1.26
C LYS A 139 -1.49 3.61 -0.07
N ARG A 140 -1.04 4.66 0.62
CA ARG A 140 -0.21 4.57 1.84
C ARG A 140 -0.97 3.87 2.99
N LYS A 141 -2.22 4.26 3.25
CA LYS A 141 -3.09 3.65 4.27
C LYS A 141 -3.31 2.15 4.01
N LYS A 142 -3.57 1.78 2.75
CA LYS A 142 -3.72 0.38 2.33
C LYS A 142 -2.45 -0.43 2.55
N LYS A 143 -1.28 0.10 2.15
CA LYS A 143 0.02 -0.56 2.39
C LYS A 143 0.29 -0.74 3.89
N LEU A 144 0.03 0.28 4.71
CA LEU A 144 0.17 0.20 6.16
C LEU A 144 -0.77 -0.86 6.75
N ALA A 145 -2.05 -0.88 6.37
CA ALA A 145 -3.01 -1.87 6.83
C ALA A 145 -2.59 -3.30 6.48
N ILE A 146 -2.05 -3.53 5.27
CA ILE A 146 -1.50 -4.84 4.87
C ILE A 146 -0.29 -5.22 5.72
N LYS A 147 0.65 -4.29 5.95
CA LYS A 147 1.83 -4.52 6.79
C LYS A 147 1.42 -4.87 8.23
N THR A 148 0.51 -4.10 8.80
CA THR A 148 -0.05 -4.35 10.14
C THR A 148 -0.75 -5.70 10.18
N LYS A 149 -1.58 -6.04 9.20
CA LYS A 149 -2.24 -7.36 9.11
C LYS A 149 -1.22 -8.50 9.03
N ARG A 150 -0.12 -8.35 8.28
CA ARG A 150 0.97 -9.33 8.22
C ARG A 150 1.68 -9.48 9.57
N LYS A 151 2.01 -8.37 10.25
CA LYS A 151 2.60 -8.39 11.61
C LYS A 151 1.67 -9.11 12.60
N LEU A 152 0.38 -8.78 12.59
CA LEU A 152 -0.60 -9.44 13.48
C LEU A 152 -0.74 -10.94 13.18
N LYS A 153 -0.64 -11.33 11.89
CA LYS A 153 -0.66 -12.75 11.50
C LYS A 153 0.60 -13.49 11.95
N SER A 154 1.79 -12.89 11.83
CA SER A 154 3.04 -13.50 12.30
C SER A 154 3.14 -13.59 13.82
N LEU A 155 2.42 -12.73 14.55
CA LEU A 155 2.28 -12.79 16.00
C LEU A 155 1.14 -13.72 16.45
N ASN A 156 0.53 -14.47 15.52
CA ASN A 156 -0.57 -15.40 15.79
C ASN A 156 -1.74 -14.75 16.56
N LYS A 157 -2.11 -13.50 16.22
CA LYS A 157 -3.28 -12.86 16.82
C LYS A 157 -4.53 -13.73 16.60
N PRO A 158 -5.30 -14.07 17.65
CA PRO A 158 -6.52 -14.85 17.52
C PRO A 158 -7.48 -14.24 16.50
N LYS A 159 -8.09 -15.10 15.68
CA LYS A 159 -9.07 -14.69 14.66
C LYS A 159 -10.38 -14.38 15.36
N LYS A 160 -11.13 -13.40 14.83
CA LYS A 160 -12.46 -13.06 15.35
C LYS A 160 -13.36 -14.31 15.43
N PRO A 161 -14.19 -14.42 16.48
CA PRO A 161 -15.08 -15.56 16.65
C PRO A 161 -16.13 -15.57 15.54
N ARG A 162 -16.58 -16.77 15.14
CA ARG A 162 -17.63 -16.91 14.12
C ARG A 162 -19.00 -16.70 14.74
N GLY A 163 -19.84 -15.91 14.07
CA GLY A 163 -21.25 -15.77 14.44
C GLY A 163 -22.09 -16.98 14.00
N ALA A 164 -23.28 -17.14 14.57
CA ALA A 164 -24.17 -18.28 14.32
C ALA A 164 -24.43 -18.51 12.82
N PHE A 165 -24.78 -17.45 12.09
CA PHE A 165 -24.97 -17.51 10.63
C PHE A 165 -23.71 -17.97 9.88
N VAL A 166 -22.50 -17.55 10.29
CA VAL A 166 -21.26 -17.95 9.61
C VAL A 166 -20.97 -19.43 9.85
N ILE A 167 -21.33 -19.96 11.02
CA ILE A 167 -21.21 -21.38 11.35
C ILE A 167 -22.19 -22.19 10.52
N TYR A 168 -23.45 -21.74 10.41
CA TYR A 168 -24.45 -22.33 9.51
C TYR A 168 -24.04 -22.26 8.03
N TYR A 169 -23.59 -21.10 7.56
CA TYR A 169 -23.09 -20.94 6.20
C TYR A 169 -21.94 -21.93 5.92
N ALA A 170 -21.02 -22.10 6.88
CA ALA A 170 -19.93 -23.06 6.74
C ALA A 170 -20.42 -24.53 6.68
N SER A 171 -21.51 -24.90 7.37
CA SER A 171 -22.10 -26.24 7.23
C SER A 171 -22.80 -26.41 5.88
N GLN A 172 -23.49 -25.37 5.40
CA GLN A 172 -24.16 -25.39 4.10
C GLN A 172 -23.19 -25.39 2.92
N MET A 173 -21.98 -24.84 3.08
CA MET A 173 -20.97 -24.80 1.99
C MET A 173 -20.62 -26.17 1.41
N LYS A 174 -20.83 -27.28 2.15
CA LYS A 174 -20.69 -28.65 1.64
C LYS A 174 -21.74 -29.00 0.57
N ASN A 175 -22.91 -28.35 0.63
CA ASN A 175 -24.07 -28.61 -0.21
C ASN A 175 -24.13 -27.71 -1.45
N ARG A 176 -23.12 -26.85 -1.67
CA ARG A 176 -23.12 -25.85 -2.75
C ARG A 176 -23.16 -26.48 -4.14
N GLY A 177 -22.47 -27.60 -4.34
CA GLY A 177 -22.21 -28.15 -5.67
C GLY A 177 -21.56 -27.13 -6.61
N THR A 178 -22.08 -27.05 -7.84
CA THR A 178 -21.63 -26.15 -8.92
C THR A 178 -22.25 -24.76 -8.87
N THR A 179 -23.20 -24.51 -7.96
CA THR A 179 -23.88 -23.21 -7.86
C THR A 179 -22.86 -22.09 -7.61
N PRO A 180 -22.94 -20.98 -8.39
CA PRO A 180 -22.08 -19.83 -8.16
C PRO A 180 -22.20 -19.34 -6.71
N ILE A 181 -21.07 -19.09 -6.05
CA ILE A 181 -21.02 -18.71 -4.63
C ILE A 181 -21.92 -17.50 -4.34
N THR A 182 -22.00 -16.55 -5.27
CA THR A 182 -22.82 -15.34 -5.13
C THR A 182 -24.32 -15.63 -5.05
N VAL A 183 -24.79 -16.65 -5.77
CA VAL A 183 -26.20 -17.09 -5.72
C VAL A 183 -26.42 -17.95 -4.47
N PHE A 184 -25.51 -18.88 -4.21
CA PHE A 184 -25.59 -19.77 -3.06
C PHE A 184 -25.63 -19.02 -1.71
N VAL A 185 -24.77 -18.01 -1.53
CA VAL A 185 -24.76 -17.19 -0.31
C VAL A 185 -26.10 -16.47 -0.10
N LYS A 186 -26.74 -16.00 -1.18
CA LYS A 186 -28.06 -15.35 -1.10
C LYS A 186 -29.14 -16.34 -0.68
N GLN A 187 -29.13 -17.53 -1.26
CA GLN A 187 -30.06 -18.60 -0.90
C GLN A 187 -29.92 -19.00 0.57
N VAL A 188 -28.70 -19.31 1.02
CA VAL A 188 -28.43 -19.68 2.43
C VAL A 188 -28.79 -18.54 3.40
N ALA A 189 -28.63 -17.28 2.98
CA ALA A 189 -29.06 -16.14 3.78
C ALA A 189 -30.59 -16.06 3.90
N GLN A 190 -31.33 -16.35 2.83
CA GLN A 190 -32.80 -16.40 2.85
C GLN A 190 -33.31 -17.55 3.72
N GLU A 191 -32.72 -18.75 3.56
CA GLU A 191 -33.01 -19.91 4.42
C GLU A 191 -32.78 -19.57 5.89
N TRP A 192 -31.66 -18.91 6.22
CA TRP A 192 -31.39 -18.45 7.59
C TRP A 192 -32.41 -17.46 8.14
N GLN A 193 -32.99 -16.59 7.32
CA GLN A 193 -34.03 -15.66 7.80
C GLN A 193 -35.31 -16.42 8.16
N VAL A 194 -35.68 -17.43 7.35
CA VAL A 194 -36.94 -18.19 7.51
C VAL A 194 -36.83 -19.29 8.56
N MET A 195 -35.63 -19.79 8.88
CA MET A 195 -35.43 -20.83 9.91
C MET A 195 -35.99 -20.41 11.28
N THR A 196 -36.51 -21.40 11.99
CA THR A 196 -37.02 -21.25 13.35
C THR A 196 -35.91 -21.05 14.36
N GLU A 197 -36.23 -20.51 15.55
CA GLU A 197 -35.23 -20.28 16.59
C GLU A 197 -34.59 -21.60 17.08
N HIS A 198 -35.38 -22.68 17.15
CA HIS A 198 -34.89 -24.01 17.53
C HIS A 198 -33.89 -24.59 16.51
N GLU A 199 -34.10 -24.34 15.21
CA GLU A 199 -33.12 -24.73 14.17
C GLU A 199 -31.84 -23.88 14.24
N LYS A 200 -31.94 -22.64 14.74
CA LYS A 200 -30.82 -21.71 14.91
C LYS A 200 -30.03 -21.97 16.19
N GLU A 201 -30.67 -22.49 17.23
CA GLU A 201 -30.12 -22.77 18.56
C GLU A 201 -28.77 -23.50 18.55
N PRO A 202 -28.59 -24.66 17.86
CA PRO A 202 -27.29 -25.34 17.83
C PRO A 202 -26.18 -24.49 17.20
N TYR A 203 -26.51 -23.56 16.31
CA TYR A 203 -25.55 -22.61 15.75
C TYR A 203 -25.28 -21.43 16.68
N ALA A 204 -26.27 -21.00 17.46
CA ALA A 204 -26.13 -19.99 18.50
C ALA A 204 -25.22 -20.47 19.64
N GLU A 205 -25.40 -21.72 20.09
CA GLU A 205 -24.53 -22.35 21.08
C GLU A 205 -23.09 -22.47 20.59
N ARG A 206 -22.88 -22.97 19.36
CA ARG A 206 -21.55 -23.03 18.75
C ARG A 206 -20.91 -21.65 18.60
N ALA A 207 -21.70 -20.62 18.29
CA ALA A 207 -21.21 -19.24 18.21
C ALA A 207 -20.83 -18.68 19.58
N LYS A 208 -21.54 -19.07 20.64
CA LYS A 208 -21.18 -18.75 22.02
C LYS A 208 -19.86 -19.44 22.39
N ALA A 209 -19.73 -20.74 22.12
CA ALA A 209 -18.49 -21.48 22.36
C ALA A 209 -17.29 -20.90 21.59
N ASP A 210 -17.46 -20.51 20.31
CA ASP A 210 -16.41 -19.84 19.52
C ASP A 210 -16.03 -18.46 20.12
N ARG A 211 -16.99 -17.72 20.69
CA ARG A 211 -16.73 -16.46 21.42
C ARG A 211 -15.94 -16.69 22.70
N ASP A 212 -16.39 -17.62 23.55
CA ASP A 212 -15.75 -17.93 24.83
C ASP A 212 -14.30 -18.41 24.59
N LYS A 213 -14.10 -19.27 23.58
CA LYS A 213 -12.76 -19.69 23.12
C LYS A 213 -11.90 -18.52 22.66
N TYR A 214 -12.43 -17.65 21.81
CA TYR A 214 -11.71 -16.47 21.31
C TYR A 214 -11.29 -15.54 22.45
N GLU A 215 -12.15 -15.35 23.46
CA GLU A 215 -11.84 -14.49 24.60
C GLU A 215 -10.69 -15.05 25.44
N ALA A 216 -10.69 -16.37 25.70
CA ALA A 216 -9.58 -17.04 26.37
C ALA A 216 -8.27 -16.94 25.56
N GLU A 217 -8.31 -17.24 24.26
CA GLU A 217 -7.14 -17.12 23.37
C GLU A 217 -6.63 -15.67 23.28
N MET A 218 -7.53 -14.69 23.21
CA MET A 218 -7.17 -13.28 23.18
C MET A 218 -6.50 -12.82 24.47
N LYS A 219 -7.01 -13.26 25.63
CA LYS A 219 -6.41 -12.92 26.92
C LYS A 219 -4.97 -13.47 27.01
N ALA A 220 -4.77 -14.75 26.70
CA ALA A 220 -3.44 -15.36 26.68
C ALA A 220 -2.51 -14.68 25.66
N TRP A 221 -3.04 -14.32 24.48
CA TRP A 221 -2.28 -13.59 23.47
C TRP A 221 -1.87 -12.19 23.92
N GLU A 222 -2.77 -11.45 24.57
CA GLU A 222 -2.49 -10.11 25.11
C GLU A 222 -1.45 -10.13 26.22
N GLU A 223 -1.53 -11.10 27.13
CA GLU A 223 -0.51 -11.33 28.17
C GLU A 223 0.86 -11.60 27.52
N ARG A 224 0.90 -12.47 26.50
CA ARG A 224 2.13 -12.72 25.75
C ARG A 224 2.68 -11.47 25.07
N MET A 225 1.84 -10.66 24.42
CA MET A 225 2.28 -9.41 23.79
C MET A 225 2.80 -8.40 24.80
N GLN A 226 2.25 -8.38 26.02
CA GLN A 226 2.75 -7.53 27.09
C GLN A 226 4.17 -7.95 27.52
N VAL A 227 4.41 -9.26 27.68
CA VAL A 227 5.72 -9.82 28.08
C VAL A 227 6.76 -9.68 26.97
N GLU A 228 6.39 -9.90 25.71
CA GLU A 228 7.29 -9.78 24.55
C GLU A 228 7.63 -8.32 24.17
N GLY A 229 7.14 -7.33 24.92
CA GLY A 229 7.43 -5.92 24.68
C GLY A 229 6.63 -5.31 23.53
N HIS A 230 5.45 -5.86 23.25
CA HIS A 230 4.46 -5.33 22.31
C HIS A 230 3.16 -4.85 23.00
N PRO A 231 3.24 -4.01 24.06
CA PRO A 231 2.06 -3.53 24.76
C PRO A 231 1.14 -2.72 23.84
N GLU A 232 1.65 -2.16 22.73
CA GLU A 232 0.86 -1.40 21.76
C GLU A 232 -0.22 -2.25 21.05
N LEU A 233 -0.13 -3.58 21.14
CA LEU A 233 -1.02 -4.51 20.47
C LEU A 233 -2.18 -4.99 21.35
N VAL A 234 -2.13 -4.69 22.65
CA VAL A 234 -3.14 -5.07 23.66
C VAL A 234 -4.38 -4.17 23.57
N ARG A 235 -5.58 -4.74 23.69
CA ARG A 235 -6.83 -3.95 23.73
C ARG A 235 -6.80 -2.96 24.89
N GLY A 236 -7.20 -1.71 24.61
CA GLY A 236 -7.22 -0.66 25.63
C GLY A 236 -5.85 -0.05 25.96
N TYR A 237 -4.78 -0.41 25.24
CA TYR A 237 -3.47 0.21 25.40
C TYR A 237 -3.56 1.74 25.27
N LYS A 238 -3.08 2.44 26.29
CA LYS A 238 -2.91 3.89 26.29
C LYS A 238 -1.42 4.17 26.12
N PRO A 239 -1.00 4.84 25.03
CA PRO A 239 0.40 5.19 24.86
C PRO A 239 0.87 6.04 26.05
N PRO A 240 2.10 5.83 26.56
CA PRO A 240 2.68 6.69 27.57
C PRO A 240 2.57 8.14 27.13
N LYS A 241 2.07 9.01 28.03
CA LYS A 241 1.98 10.44 27.76
C LYS A 241 3.38 10.97 27.50
N LEU A 242 3.73 11.19 26.23
CA LEU A 242 4.99 11.83 25.87
C LEU A 242 5.01 13.22 26.53
N ARG A 243 5.87 13.43 27.53
CA ARG A 243 6.14 14.76 28.09
C ARG A 243 6.59 15.63 26.93
N LYS A 244 5.75 16.58 26.51
CA LYS A 244 6.16 17.66 25.60
C LYS A 244 7.29 18.40 26.31
N LYS A 245 8.54 18.16 25.93
CA LYS A 245 9.64 19.04 26.35
C LYS A 245 9.25 20.44 25.87
N LYS A 246 9.01 21.36 26.80
CA LYS A 246 8.82 22.78 26.47
C LYS A 246 10.06 23.20 25.70
N VAL A 247 9.90 23.49 24.41
CA VAL A 247 10.95 24.11 23.59
C VAL A 247 10.97 25.60 23.95
N SER A 248 11.29 25.91 25.19
CA SER A 248 11.54 27.28 25.64
C SER A 248 13.05 27.52 25.63
N ASN A 249 13.48 28.59 24.95
CA ASN A 249 14.82 29.18 24.94
C ASN A 249 15.90 28.76 23.91
N LEU A 250 15.55 28.56 22.64
CA LEU A 250 16.53 28.66 21.53
C LEU A 250 16.37 29.88 20.62
N LYS A 251 15.47 30.82 20.92
CA LYS A 251 15.23 32.02 20.09
C LYS A 251 15.70 33.37 20.68
N LYS A 252 16.53 33.37 21.74
CA LYS A 252 17.03 34.61 22.39
C LYS A 252 18.55 34.90 22.26
N LYS A 253 19.28 34.21 21.39
CA LYS A 253 20.67 34.59 21.05
C LYS A 253 20.91 34.63 19.54
N ALA A 254 20.19 35.49 18.84
CA ALA A 254 20.57 35.95 17.50
C ALA A 254 19.90 37.30 17.22
N ALA A 255 20.43 38.37 17.81
CA ALA A 255 20.13 39.74 17.39
C ALA A 255 21.47 40.49 17.23
N PRO A 256 21.77 41.05 16.04
CA PRO A 256 23.02 41.76 15.79
C PRO A 256 22.96 43.17 16.38
N LYS A 257 23.97 43.53 17.19
CA LYS A 257 24.14 44.90 17.71
C LYS A 257 24.56 45.84 16.58
N LYS A 258 23.63 46.68 16.09
CA LYS A 258 23.96 47.89 15.31
C LYS A 258 24.60 48.93 16.26
N LYS A 259 25.88 49.25 16.07
CA LYS A 259 26.49 50.46 16.65
C LYS A 259 26.08 51.67 15.81
N LYS A 260 25.41 52.66 16.43
CA LYS A 260 25.13 53.97 15.83
C LYS A 260 26.43 54.79 15.74
N ALA A 261 26.68 55.34 14.56
CA ALA A 261 27.70 56.36 14.33
C ALA A 261 27.24 57.70 14.92
N ALA A 262 28.10 58.33 15.72
CA ALA A 262 27.95 59.73 16.14
C ALA A 262 29.18 60.52 15.66
N LYS A 263 28.88 61.57 14.91
CA LYS A 263 29.78 62.49 14.21
C LYS A 263 30.17 63.63 15.16
N LYS A 264 31.46 63.92 15.36
CA LYS A 264 31.92 65.29 15.68
C LYS A 264 33.39 65.52 15.32
N LYS A 265 33.63 66.75 14.86
CA LYS A 265 34.76 67.29 14.10
C LYS A 265 35.99 67.65 14.96
N LYS A 266 37.17 67.48 14.34
CA LYS A 266 38.33 68.41 14.19
C LYS A 266 38.98 69.07 15.43
N LYS A 267 40.29 68.81 15.63
CA LYS A 267 41.39 69.72 16.06
C LYS A 267 42.70 68.92 16.09
N THR A 268 43.54 68.98 15.05
CA THR A 268 44.80 69.78 14.90
C THR A 268 45.86 69.63 16.00
N ALA A 269 46.98 69.04 15.57
CA ALA A 269 48.38 69.43 15.78
C ALA A 269 49.18 68.94 17.01
N LYS A 270 50.46 68.68 16.69
CA LYS A 270 51.68 68.48 17.51
C LYS A 270 51.91 67.04 18.01
N LYS A 271 53.13 66.47 17.98
CA LYS A 271 54.48 66.86 17.50
C LYS A 271 55.39 65.63 17.84
N VAL A 272 56.17 65.11 16.87
CA VAL A 272 57.63 64.74 17.00
C VAL A 272 57.98 63.59 17.97
N THR A 273 58.87 62.63 17.74
CA THR A 273 59.88 62.27 16.73
C THR A 273 60.49 60.94 17.16
N ALA A 274 61.17 60.27 16.22
CA ALA A 274 62.36 59.42 16.43
C ALA A 274 62.12 58.10 17.18
N LYS A 275 62.82 57.00 16.91
CA LYS A 275 63.95 56.60 16.04
C LYS A 275 63.79 55.06 15.95
N LYS A 276 63.97 54.44 14.78
CA LYS A 276 65.21 53.72 14.37
C LYS A 276 65.51 52.56 15.35
N LEU A 277 65.53 51.29 14.97
CA LEU A 277 66.57 50.64 14.16
C LEU A 277 66.20 49.14 14.01
N THR A 278 66.18 48.63 12.77
CA THR A 278 67.05 47.56 12.20
C THR A 278 66.73 46.12 12.62
N SER A 279 66.34 45.26 11.67
CA SER A 279 67.19 44.30 10.92
C SER A 279 67.72 43.19 11.82
N LYS A 280 67.78 41.90 11.48
CA LYS A 280 67.96 41.15 10.23
C LYS A 280 67.72 39.68 10.68
N LYS A 281 67.11 38.79 9.86
CA LYS A 281 67.81 37.68 9.16
C LYS A 281 68.46 36.67 10.16
N THR A 282 68.29 35.35 10.11
CA THR A 282 68.40 34.42 8.98
C THR A 282 68.20 32.99 9.54
N GLU A 283 67.76 32.06 8.68
CA GLU A 283 68.16 30.63 8.57
C GLU A 283 68.02 29.67 9.78
N LYS A 284 67.18 28.63 9.68
CA LYS A 284 67.33 27.34 8.95
C LYS A 284 68.11 26.30 9.78
N SER A 285 67.41 25.27 10.24
CA SER A 285 67.98 23.93 10.42
C SER A 285 66.90 22.84 10.34
N LYS A 286 67.17 21.86 9.47
CA LYS A 286 66.46 20.59 9.29
C LYS A 286 66.93 19.58 10.36
N SER A 287 66.05 18.69 10.81
CA SER A 287 66.28 17.22 10.91
C SER A 287 64.97 16.55 11.39
N SER A 288 64.29 15.70 10.61
CA SER A 288 64.59 14.28 10.36
C SER A 288 64.61 13.41 11.62
N SER A 289 63.55 12.62 11.86
CA SER A 289 63.65 11.27 12.48
C SER A 289 62.32 10.46 12.38
N LYS A 290 62.37 9.42 11.53
CA LYS A 290 61.83 8.04 11.66
C LYS A 290 60.49 7.73 12.37
N ARG A 291 59.50 7.45 11.51
CA ARG A 291 58.70 6.20 11.36
C ARG A 291 59.02 5.02 12.31
N THR A 292 58.01 4.50 13.03
CA THR A 292 57.73 3.05 13.17
C THR A 292 56.26 2.76 13.44
N SER A 293 55.70 1.87 12.63
CA SER A 293 54.40 1.21 12.74
C SER A 293 54.49 -0.03 13.64
N SER A 294 53.52 -0.28 14.52
CA SER A 294 53.36 -1.60 15.17
C SER A 294 52.10 -2.31 14.66
N LYS A 295 52.36 -3.48 14.08
CA LYS A 295 51.45 -4.48 13.51
C LYS A 295 51.25 -5.53 14.61
N LYS A 296 50.01 -5.93 14.92
CA LYS A 296 49.74 -7.05 15.83
C LYS A 296 49.09 -8.18 15.03
N THR A 297 49.81 -9.28 14.83
CA THR A 297 49.28 -10.54 14.30
C THR A 297 49.71 -11.71 15.17
N LYS A 298 48.69 -12.50 15.56
CA LYS A 298 48.60 -13.96 15.72
C LYS A 298 49.68 -14.74 16.50
N LYS A 299 49.19 -15.64 17.37
CA LYS A 299 49.65 -17.03 17.38
C LYS A 299 48.47 -17.99 17.55
N THR A 300 48.55 -19.07 16.78
CA THR A 300 47.68 -20.23 16.61
C THR A 300 48.47 -21.47 17.06
N SER A 301 47.78 -22.51 17.54
CA SER A 301 48.15 -23.93 17.45
C SER A 301 46.85 -24.71 17.73
N SER A 302 46.16 -25.37 16.79
CA SER A 302 46.52 -26.50 15.93
C SER A 302 46.87 -27.77 16.70
N SER A 303 45.95 -28.74 16.68
CA SER A 303 46.28 -30.14 16.36
C SER A 303 45.03 -30.86 15.83
N GLN A 304 45.22 -31.55 14.70
CA GLN A 304 44.28 -32.39 13.96
C GLN A 304 44.18 -33.81 14.55
N GLY A 305 43.17 -34.56 14.08
CA GLY A 305 42.88 -35.98 14.31
C GLY A 305 41.37 -36.19 14.21
N ASP A 306 40.74 -36.23 13.03
CA ASP A 306 40.66 -37.30 12.01
C ASP A 306 39.75 -38.48 12.40
N GLU A 307 39.09 -39.05 11.39
CA GLU A 307 38.21 -40.26 11.36
C GLU A 307 36.73 -40.07 11.79
N SER A 308 35.78 -40.05 10.86
CA SER A 308 35.11 -41.21 10.21
C SER A 308 33.95 -41.75 11.07
N TRP A 309 32.72 -41.71 10.53
CA TRP A 309 31.81 -42.85 10.38
C TRP A 309 30.44 -42.41 9.84
N MET A 310 29.98 -43.14 8.83
CA MET A 310 28.66 -43.09 8.21
C MET A 310 27.59 -43.81 9.06
N ARG A 311 26.32 -43.46 8.77
CA ARG A 311 25.12 -44.32 8.63
C ARG A 311 24.41 -44.94 9.84
N GLU A 312 23.08 -45.02 9.64
CA GLU A 312 22.02 -45.80 10.30
C GLU A 312 21.68 -45.34 11.73
N GLU A 313 20.42 -45.06 12.12
CA GLU A 313 19.08 -45.48 11.68
C GLU A 313 18.10 -44.29 11.54
#